data_AF-T0ZT92-F1
#
_entry.id   AF-T0ZT92-F1
#
_cell.length_a   1.000
_cell.length_b   1.000
_cell.length_c   1.000
_cell.angle_alpha   90.00
_cell.angle_beta   90.00
_cell.angle_gamma   90.00
#
_symmetry.space_group_name_H-M   'P 1'
#
loop_
_entity.id
_entity.type
_entity.pdbx_description
1 polymer ?
#
loop_
_entity_poly.entity_id
_entity_poly.type
_entity_poly.pdbx_seq_one_letter_code
_entity_poly.pdbx_strand_id
1 'polypeptide(L)'
;MSCVSVVPHGSALSRVGVVGGGQLARLLGEAERPGITLTVLAGADEPAAATCDEVLVGDARDVAALRALAERVDVITFDHELIDLDLLGRLEA
;
A
#
# COMPACT_ATOMS: atom_id res chain seq x y z
N MET A 1 -0.69 21.34 12.09
CA MET A 1 -0.79 22.08 10.81
C MET A 1 -0.01 21.23 9.81
N SER A 2 -0.61 20.12 9.39
CA SER A 2 0.07 19.09 8.58
C SER A 2 -0.24 19.33 7.11
N CYS A 3 0.81 19.37 6.30
CA CYS A 3 0.75 19.63 4.87
C CYS A 3 0.52 18.28 4.18
N VAL A 4 -0.74 17.93 3.91
CA VAL A 4 -1.04 16.92 2.89
C VAL A 4 -0.54 17.48 1.57
N SER A 5 0.59 16.96 1.07
CA SER A 5 1.10 17.37 -0.24
C SER A 5 0.19 16.79 -1.31
N VAL A 6 -0.56 17.65 -2.00
CA VAL A 6 -1.28 17.27 -3.21
C VAL A 6 -0.24 16.89 -4.26
N VAL A 7 -0.21 15.62 -4.65
CA VAL A 7 0.62 15.15 -5.76
C VAL A 7 0.04 15.74 -7.05
N PRO A 8 0.81 16.52 -7.84
CA PRO A 8 0.32 17.08 -9.09
C PRO A 8 0.00 15.94 -10.07
N HIS A 9 -1.15 16.04 -10.75
CA HIS A 9 -1.56 15.11 -11.81
C HIS A 9 -0.57 15.23 -12.99
N GLY A 10 0.52 14.47 -12.95
CA GLY A 10 1.58 14.54 -13.97
C GLY A 10 2.99 14.12 -13.50
N SER A 11 3.25 13.98 -12.19
CA SER A 11 4.46 13.25 -11.76
C SER A 11 4.23 11.76 -11.96
N ALA A 12 5.15 11.06 -12.62
CA ALA A 12 5.06 9.61 -12.80
C ALA A 12 5.14 8.93 -11.42
N LEU A 13 3.99 8.69 -10.79
CA LEU A 13 3.91 7.84 -9.61
C LEU A 13 4.23 6.44 -10.06
N SER A 14 5.39 5.97 -9.61
CA SER A 14 5.93 4.68 -10.02
C SER A 14 5.90 3.68 -8.88
N ARG A 15 5.63 4.07 -7.63
CA ARG A 15 5.58 3.15 -6.49
C ARG A 15 4.21 3.21 -5.81
N VAL A 16 3.49 2.11 -5.85
CA VAL A 16 2.15 1.99 -5.27
C VAL A 16 2.21 1.01 -4.10
N GLY A 17 1.70 1.43 -2.94
CA GLY A 17 1.50 0.59 -1.78
C GLY A 17 0.09 0.02 -1.76
N VAL A 18 -0.04 -1.27 -1.49
CA VAL A 18 -1.34 -1.92 -1.25
C VAL A 18 -1.39 -2.42 0.19
N VAL A 19 -2.43 -2.05 0.92
CA VAL A 19 -2.68 -2.55 2.28
C VAL A 19 -3.73 -3.66 2.20
N GLY A 20 -3.34 -4.87 2.64
CA GLY A 20 -4.16 -6.08 2.60
C GLY A 20 -3.63 -7.10 1.59
N GLY A 21 -3.51 -8.36 2.02
CA GLY A 21 -2.90 -9.44 1.23
C GLY A 21 -3.89 -10.32 0.45
N GLY A 22 -5.14 -9.89 0.30
CA GLY A 22 -6.23 -10.70 -0.25
C GLY A 22 -6.14 -10.96 -1.76
N GLN A 23 -7.24 -11.51 -2.31
CA GLN A 23 -7.29 -11.87 -3.74
C GLN A 23 -7.34 -10.66 -4.66
N LEU A 24 -7.91 -9.53 -4.23
CA LEU A 24 -7.94 -8.32 -5.06
C LEU A 24 -6.51 -7.75 -5.21
N ALA A 25 -5.72 -7.74 -4.14
CA ALA A 25 -4.32 -7.33 -4.13
C ALA A 25 -3.46 -8.29 -4.95
N ARG A 26 -3.75 -9.59 -4.88
CA ARG A 26 -3.14 -10.58 -5.76
C ARG A 26 -3.38 -10.25 -7.24
N LEU A 27 -4.63 -9.94 -7.62
CA LEU A 27 -4.99 -9.58 -9.00
C LEU A 27 -4.28 -8.28 -9.43
N LEU A 28 -4.08 -7.32 -8.53
CA LEU A 28 -3.28 -6.12 -8.81
C LEU A 28 -1.82 -6.48 -9.11
N GLY A 29 -1.24 -7.45 -8.41
CA GLY A 29 0.12 -7.95 -8.69
C GLY A 29 0.24 -8.70 -10.02
N GLU A 30 -0.79 -9.46 -10.41
CA GLU A 30 -0.81 -10.23 -11.68
C GLU A 30 -1.06 -9.36 -12.93
N ALA A 31 -1.58 -8.14 -12.75
CA ALA A 31 -1.87 -7.23 -13.85
C ALA A 31 -0.58 -6.77 -14.58
N GLU A 32 -0.70 -6.39 -15.85
CA GLU A 32 0.39 -5.69 -16.55
C GLU A 32 0.43 -4.21 -16.12
N ARG A 33 1.58 -3.75 -15.62
CA ARG A 33 1.72 -2.46 -14.91
C ARG A 33 3.00 -1.73 -15.35
N PRO A 34 3.14 -1.31 -16.62
CA PRO A 34 4.37 -0.71 -17.11
C PRO A 34 4.75 0.56 -16.33
N GLY A 35 5.95 0.59 -15.75
CA GLY A 35 6.45 1.75 -15.01
C GLY A 35 5.90 1.91 -13.59
N ILE A 36 5.20 0.90 -13.06
CA ILE A 36 4.72 0.85 -11.67
C ILE A 36 5.39 -0.33 -10.96
N THR A 37 5.82 -0.11 -9.71
CA THR A 37 6.26 -1.09 -8.71
C THR A 37 5.21 -1.18 -7.60
N LEU A 38 4.81 -2.39 -7.23
CA LEU A 38 3.80 -2.67 -6.20
C LEU A 38 4.49 -3.20 -4.96
N THR A 39 4.30 -2.51 -3.84
CA THR A 39 4.68 -3.01 -2.52
C THR A 39 3.40 -3.35 -1.77
N VAL A 40 3.25 -4.58 -1.29
CA VAL A 40 2.10 -4.98 -0.47
C VAL A 40 2.49 -5.10 1.00
N LEU A 41 1.67 -4.55 1.89
CA LEU A 41 1.69 -4.88 3.33
C LEU A 41 0.72 -6.04 3.56
N ALA A 42 1.28 -7.23 3.82
CA ALA A 42 0.55 -8.48 3.94
C ALA A 42 1.25 -9.46 4.88
N GLY A 43 0.53 -10.46 5.36
CA GLY A 43 1.12 -11.65 5.96
C GLY A 43 1.91 -12.46 4.91
N ALA A 44 2.96 -13.16 5.35
CA ALA A 44 3.84 -13.93 4.47
C ALA A 44 3.11 -15.04 3.68
N ASP A 45 2.04 -15.59 4.23
CA ASP A 45 1.25 -16.67 3.64
C ASP A 45 0.00 -16.17 2.87
N GLU A 46 -0.18 -14.85 2.74
CA GLU A 46 -1.35 -14.28 2.07
C GLU A 46 -1.19 -14.27 0.53
N PRO A 47 -2.29 -14.40 -0.24
CA PRO A 47 -2.25 -14.51 -1.69
C PRO A 47 -1.41 -13.45 -2.42
N ALA A 48 -1.48 -12.18 -1.99
CA ALA A 48 -0.77 -11.08 -2.67
C ALA A 48 0.75 -11.14 -2.50
N ALA A 49 1.25 -11.82 -1.47
CA ALA A 49 2.69 -11.95 -1.22
C ALA A 49 3.41 -12.71 -2.34
N ALA A 50 2.68 -13.52 -3.12
CA ALA A 50 3.24 -14.29 -4.23
C ALA A 50 3.31 -13.52 -5.57
N THR A 51 2.60 -12.40 -5.70
CA THR A 51 2.42 -11.72 -7.00
C THR A 51 2.83 -10.25 -7.02
N CYS A 52 2.96 -9.59 -5.87
CA CYS A 52 3.48 -8.22 -5.79
C CYS A 52 5.02 -8.20 -5.90
N ASP A 53 5.59 -7.10 -6.41
CA ASP A 53 7.04 -6.98 -6.62
C ASP A 53 7.82 -6.96 -5.30
N GLU A 54 7.24 -6.33 -4.28
CA GLU A 54 7.78 -6.26 -2.94
C GLU A 54 6.71 -6.63 -1.90
N VAL A 55 7.14 -7.32 -0.85
CA VAL A 55 6.29 -7.68 0.28
C VAL A 55 6.88 -7.11 1.56
N LEU A 56 6.11 -6.25 2.22
CA LEU A 56 6.35 -5.85 3.60
C LEU A 56 5.53 -6.78 4.50
N VAL A 57 6.19 -7.74 5.14
CA VAL A 57 5.50 -8.65 6.04
C VAL A 57 5.08 -7.92 7.31
N GLY A 58 3.77 -7.85 7.59
CA GLY A 58 3.23 -7.13 8.74
C GLY A 58 1.71 -7.13 8.82
N ASP A 59 1.17 -6.39 9.79
CA ASP A 59 -0.28 -6.24 10.01
C ASP A 59 -0.73 -4.83 9.63
N ALA A 60 -1.82 -4.72 8.87
CA ALA A 60 -2.47 -3.46 8.51
C ALA A 60 -3.06 -2.69 9.73
N ARG A 61 -3.15 -3.32 10.90
CA ARG A 61 -3.52 -2.68 12.17
C ARG A 61 -2.33 -2.12 12.94
N ASP A 62 -1.11 -2.32 12.44
CA ASP A 62 0.09 -1.74 13.02
C ASP A 62 0.46 -0.42 12.31
N VAL A 63 0.41 0.68 13.05
CA VAL A 63 0.78 2.01 12.55
C VAL A 63 2.25 2.06 12.11
N ALA A 64 3.13 1.29 12.73
CA ALA A 64 4.54 1.25 12.34
C ALA A 64 4.72 0.55 10.99
N ALA A 65 3.98 -0.54 10.75
CA ALA A 65 3.97 -1.23 9.47
C ALA A 65 3.39 -0.35 8.35
N LEU A 66 2.31 0.38 8.63
CA LEU A 66 1.73 1.32 7.67
C LEU A 66 2.63 2.52 7.37
N ARG A 67 3.34 3.04 8.37
CA ARG A 67 4.37 4.08 8.16
C ARG A 67 5.53 3.54 7.33
N ALA A 68 6.00 2.33 7.61
CA ALA A 68 7.06 1.69 6.83
C ALA A 68 6.64 1.45 5.36
N LEU A 69 5.36 1.17 5.09
CA LEU A 69 4.84 1.13 3.73
C LEU A 69 4.84 2.54 3.10
N ALA A 70 4.31 3.54 3.81
CA ALA A 70 4.21 4.92 3.34
C ALA A 70 5.58 5.54 2.99
N GLU A 71 6.63 5.19 3.72
CA GLU A 71 8.00 5.64 3.43
C GLU A 71 8.58 5.07 2.12
N ARG A 72 8.03 3.97 1.61
CA ARG A 72 8.53 3.25 0.42
C ARG A 72 7.81 3.62 -0.87
N VAL A 73 6.59 4.14 -0.77
CA VAL A 73 5.66 4.28 -1.90
C VAL A 73 5.23 5.73 -2.08
N ASP A 74 4.76 6.05 -3.28
CA ASP A 74 4.29 7.41 -3.61
C ASP A 74 2.78 7.57 -3.32
N VAL A 75 2.03 6.47 -3.39
CA VAL A 75 0.58 6.42 -3.12
C VAL A 75 0.23 5.10 -2.43
N ILE A 76 -0.76 5.14 -1.55
CA ILE A 76 -1.31 3.96 -0.89
C ILE A 76 -2.75 3.74 -1.37
N THR A 77 -3.08 2.48 -1.63
CA THR A 77 -4.45 1.99 -1.82
C THR A 77 -4.73 0.82 -0.89
N PHE A 78 -6.00 0.44 -0.78
CA PHE A 78 -6.46 -0.61 0.13
C PHE A 78 -7.19 -1.71 -0.63
N ASP A 79 -6.97 -2.95 -0.20
CA ASP A 79 -7.59 -4.13 -0.77
C ASP A 79 -9.08 -4.27 -0.41
N HIS A 80 -9.46 -3.82 0.77
CA HIS A 80 -10.79 -3.98 1.34
C HIS A 80 -11.20 -2.80 2.24
N GLU A 81 -12.49 -2.72 2.60
CA GLU A 81 -13.07 -1.63 3.39
C GLU A 81 -12.84 -1.70 4.90
N LEU A 82 -12.40 -2.85 5.43
CA LEU A 82 -12.18 -3.08 6.88
C LEU A 82 -10.90 -2.40 7.42
N ILE A 83 -10.80 -1.08 7.23
CA ILE A 83 -9.66 -0.26 7.65
C ILE A 83 -10.00 0.46 8.97
N ASP A 84 -9.02 0.56 9.87
CA ASP A 84 -9.13 1.42 11.05
C ASP A 84 -8.93 2.89 10.65
N LEU A 85 -10.02 3.67 10.69
CA LEU A 85 -10.02 5.07 10.28
C LEU A 85 -9.25 5.98 11.26
N ASP A 86 -9.23 5.65 12.55
CA ASP A 86 -8.43 6.41 13.52
C ASP A 86 -6.94 6.22 13.24
N LEU A 87 -6.56 5.00 12.85
CA LEU A 87 -5.20 4.70 12.44
C LEU A 87 -4.85 5.40 11.11
N LEU A 88 -5.76 5.40 10.13
CA LEU A 88 -5.58 6.13 8.88
C LEU A 88 -5.36 7.64 9.12
N GLY A 89 -6.13 8.24 10.02
CA GLY A 89 -5.96 9.65 10.40
C GLY A 89 -4.58 9.95 11.01
N ARG A 90 -3.93 8.97 11.65
CA ARG A 90 -2.55 9.12 12.15
C ARG A 90 -1.49 9.04 11.06
N LEU A 91 -1.84 8.52 9.87
CA LEU A 91 -0.94 8.45 8.72
C LEU A 91 -0.95 9.75 7.91
N GLU A 92 -2.07 10.47 7.92
CA GLU A 92 -2.23 11.79 7.26
C GLU A 92 -1.68 12.96 8.09
N ALA A 93 -1.43 12.74 9.39
CA ALA A 93 -0.97 13.75 10.34
C ALA A 93 0.56 13.93 10.34
#